data_AF-A0A3C1YMG0-F1
#
_entry.id   AF-A0A3C1YMG0-F1
#
_cell.length_a   1.000
_cell.length_b   1.000
_cell.length_c   1.000
_cell.angle_alpha   90.00
_cell.angle_beta   90.00
_cell.angle_gamma   90.00
#
_symmetry.space_group_name_H-M   'P 1'
#
loop_
_entity.id
_entity.type
_entity.pdbx_description
1 polymer ?
#
loop_
_entity_poly.entity_id
_entity_poly.type
_entity_poly.pdbx_seq_one_letter_code
_entity_poly.pdbx_strand_id
1 'polypeptide(L)'
;MVTNDSQLGEKLTNPESKFPKTYTVVCDGILTREHLSQLAEGIELEDGYTTLPAKISKLISENSVSQCQITIVEGKNRQIRRMFESIGFPVLELQRITIGSLQLGNLQSGKLRKLTTDEIAELKKRNP
;
A
#
# COMPACT_ATOMS: atom_id res chain seq x y z
N MET A 1 -11.57 5.76 -1.22
CA MET A 1 -12.46 6.35 -0.20
C MET A 1 -12.94 7.67 -0.75
N VAL A 2 -14.22 7.97 -0.63
CA VAL A 2 -14.80 9.26 -1.00
C VAL A 2 -15.35 9.87 0.29
N THR A 3 -15.02 11.14 0.55
CA THR A 3 -15.45 11.86 1.75
C THR A 3 -15.85 13.28 1.36
N ASN A 4 -16.87 13.82 2.02
CA ASN A 4 -17.23 15.24 1.98
C ASN A 4 -16.63 16.04 3.15
N ASP A 5 -15.98 15.37 4.10
CA ASP A 5 -15.16 15.97 5.16
C ASP A 5 -13.75 16.23 4.60
N SER A 6 -13.49 17.49 4.23
CA SER A 6 -12.23 17.93 3.61
C SER A 6 -11.03 17.76 4.56
N GLN A 7 -11.21 17.99 5.85
CA GLN A 7 -10.15 17.82 6.86
C GLN A 7 -9.74 16.36 6.99
N LEU A 8 -10.72 15.44 7.02
CA LEU A 8 -10.43 14.01 7.04
C LEU A 8 -9.76 13.55 5.74
N GLY A 9 -10.20 14.07 4.59
CA GLY A 9 -9.60 13.78 3.30
C GLY A 9 -8.13 14.22 3.24
N GLU A 10 -7.84 15.46 3.65
CA GLU A 10 -6.48 15.99 3.72
C GLU A 10 -5.62 15.17 4.69
N LYS A 11 -6.11 14.89 5.90
CA LYS A 11 -5.38 14.10 6.89
C LYS A 11 -4.96 12.72 6.35
N LEU A 12 -5.81 12.04 5.58
CA LEU A 12 -5.53 10.70 5.06
C LEU A 12 -4.67 10.70 3.79
N THR A 13 -4.61 11.83 3.07
CA THR A 13 -3.87 11.97 1.82
C THR A 13 -2.55 12.72 1.99
N ASN A 14 -2.40 13.53 3.04
CA ASN A 14 -1.20 14.29 3.33
C ASN A 14 -0.01 13.32 3.53
N PRO A 15 1.09 13.46 2.79
CA PRO A 15 2.30 12.64 2.97
C PRO A 15 2.86 12.69 4.41
N GLU A 16 2.70 13.81 5.11
CA GLU A 16 3.20 14.00 6.49
C GLU A 16 2.42 13.21 7.53
N SER A 17 1.18 12.81 7.22
CA SER A 17 0.36 12.06 8.18
C SER A 17 0.80 10.62 8.37
N LYS A 18 1.71 10.12 7.50
CA LYS A 18 2.35 8.79 7.56
C LYS A 18 1.37 7.64 7.78
N PHE A 19 0.12 7.78 7.34
CA PHE A 19 -0.87 6.72 7.50
C PHE A 19 -0.41 5.47 6.74
N PRO A 20 -0.30 4.30 7.42
CA PRO A 20 0.10 3.07 6.76
C PRO A 20 -1.00 2.63 5.80
N LYS A 21 -0.59 2.24 4.60
CA LYS A 21 -1.49 1.75 3.55
C LYS A 21 -0.96 0.39 3.12
N THR A 22 -1.73 -0.67 3.37
CA THR A 22 -1.35 -2.02 2.95
C THR A 22 -2.01 -2.37 1.63
N TYR A 23 -1.21 -2.92 0.73
CA TYR A 23 -1.61 -3.38 -0.59
C TYR A 23 -1.29 -4.86 -0.74
N THR A 24 -2.19 -5.60 -1.35
CA THR A 24 -1.86 -6.87 -1.99
C THR A 24 -1.30 -6.56 -3.37
N VAL A 25 -0.13 -7.10 -3.67
CA VAL A 25 0.58 -6.94 -4.93
C VAL A 25 0.75 -8.31 -5.55
N VAL A 26 0.40 -8.42 -6.83
CA VAL A 26 0.73 -9.57 -7.68
C VAL A 26 1.71 -9.08 -8.72
N CYS A 27 2.89 -9.68 -8.83
CA CYS A 27 3.93 -9.31 -9.78
C CYS A 27 4.35 -10.51 -10.63
N ASP A 28 4.79 -10.20 -11.85
CA ASP A 28 5.37 -11.18 -12.76
C ASP A 28 6.73 -11.63 -12.23
N GLY A 29 6.96 -12.95 -12.15
CA GLY A 29 8.16 -13.57 -11.63
C GLY A 29 8.08 -14.08 -10.19
N ILE A 30 9.15 -14.79 -9.77
CA ILE A 30 9.30 -15.36 -8.43
C ILE A 30 10.19 -14.45 -7.58
N LEU A 31 9.61 -13.82 -6.55
CA LEU A 31 10.35 -13.00 -5.61
C LEU A 31 11.15 -13.89 -4.66
N THR A 32 12.42 -13.52 -4.44
CA THR A 32 13.27 -14.15 -3.44
C THR A 32 13.27 -13.33 -2.16
N ARG A 33 13.89 -13.87 -1.09
CA ARG A 33 14.00 -13.15 0.19
C ARG A 33 14.84 -11.87 0.03
N GLU A 34 15.82 -11.89 -0.86
CA GLU A 34 16.70 -10.76 -1.17
C GLU A 34 15.87 -9.62 -1.79
N HIS A 35 14.99 -9.91 -2.74
CA HIS A 35 14.07 -8.91 -3.32
C HIS A 35 13.15 -8.29 -2.26
N LEU A 36 12.65 -9.10 -1.32
CA LEU A 36 11.85 -8.58 -0.21
C LEU A 36 12.67 -7.67 0.70
N SER A 37 13.94 -7.99 0.97
CA SER A 37 14.83 -7.15 1.79
C SER A 37 15.05 -5.79 1.12
N GLN A 38 15.36 -5.79 -0.18
CA GLN A 38 15.56 -4.57 -0.97
C GLN A 38 14.31 -3.66 -0.93
N LEU A 39 13.14 -4.23 -1.20
CA LEU A 39 11.89 -3.48 -1.12
C LEU A 39 11.58 -2.98 0.29
N ALA A 40 11.97 -3.73 1.33
CA ALA A 40 11.71 -3.37 2.73
C ALA A 40 12.65 -2.27 3.25
N GLU A 41 13.92 -2.28 2.83
CA GLU A 41 14.91 -1.25 3.15
C GLU A 41 14.62 0.08 2.43
N GLY A 42 13.97 -0.01 1.27
CA GLY A 42 13.67 1.12 0.40
C GLY A 42 14.58 1.08 -0.83
N ILE A 43 14.04 1.56 -1.95
CA ILE A 43 14.73 1.50 -3.24
C ILE A 43 14.75 2.87 -3.89
N GLU A 44 15.82 3.15 -4.64
CA GLU A 44 15.91 4.33 -5.47
C GLU A 44 15.04 4.15 -6.72
N LEU A 45 14.13 5.10 -6.94
CA LEU A 45 13.27 5.13 -8.10
C LEU A 45 13.94 5.90 -9.25
N GLU A 46 13.42 5.74 -10.46
CA GLU A 46 13.96 6.37 -11.69
C GLU A 46 14.11 7.91 -11.65
N ASP A 47 13.40 8.60 -10.75
CA ASP A 47 13.49 10.05 -10.54
C ASP A 47 14.54 10.45 -9.49
N GLY A 48 15.38 9.51 -9.04
CA GLY A 48 16.40 9.71 -8.02
C GLY A 48 15.87 9.76 -6.58
N TYR A 49 14.58 9.49 -6.37
CA TYR A 49 13.99 9.46 -5.04
C TYR A 49 14.15 8.07 -4.41
N THR A 50 14.76 8.01 -3.22
CA THR A 50 14.79 6.79 -2.41
C THR A 50 13.52 6.68 -1.57
N THR A 51 12.79 5.58 -1.72
CA THR A 51 11.59 5.33 -0.93
C THR A 51 11.92 5.11 0.54
N LEU A 52 10.98 5.46 1.42
CA LEU A 52 11.06 5.07 2.82
C LEU A 52 10.94 3.54 2.97
N PRO A 53 11.43 2.98 4.09
CA PRO A 53 11.27 1.57 4.39
C PRO A 53 9.81 1.13 4.33
N ALA A 54 9.59 -0.06 3.76
CA ALA A 54 8.27 -0.68 3.64
C ALA A 54 8.19 -1.96 4.46
N LYS A 55 7.00 -2.28 4.97
CA LYS A 55 6.78 -3.58 5.63
C LYS A 55 6.21 -4.56 4.62
N ILE A 56 6.88 -5.69 4.43
CA ILE A 56 6.45 -6.75 3.52
C ILE A 56 6.06 -7.99 4.31
N SER A 57 5.00 -8.67 3.86
CA SER A 57 4.48 -9.89 4.49
C SER A 57 3.76 -10.78 3.49
N LYS A 58 3.45 -12.02 3.88
CA LYS A 58 2.66 -12.98 3.09
C LYS A 58 3.14 -13.17 1.66
N LEU A 59 4.42 -13.54 1.50
CA LEU A 59 4.93 -13.96 0.18
C LEU A 59 4.38 -15.34 -0.16
N ILE A 60 3.73 -15.43 -1.31
CA ILE A 60 3.30 -16.67 -1.96
C ILE A 60 3.77 -16.59 -3.41
N SER A 61 4.40 -17.64 -3.93
CA SER A 61 4.91 -17.65 -5.30
C SER A 61 4.50 -18.95 -5.98
N GLU A 62 3.74 -18.84 -7.06
CA GLU A 62 3.16 -19.96 -7.80
C GLU A 62 3.08 -19.61 -9.29
N ASN A 63 3.25 -20.59 -10.18
CA ASN A 63 3.08 -20.42 -11.64
C ASN A 63 3.79 -19.19 -12.23
N SER A 64 5.04 -18.96 -11.83
CA SER A 64 5.86 -17.82 -12.28
C SER A 64 5.34 -16.44 -11.84
N VAL A 65 4.45 -16.38 -10.85
CA VAL A 65 3.90 -15.15 -10.30
C VAL A 65 4.14 -15.11 -8.80
N SER A 66 4.35 -13.92 -8.25
CA SER A 66 4.44 -13.72 -6.80
C SER A 66 3.38 -12.78 -6.30
N GLN A 67 2.78 -13.15 -5.18
CA GLN A 67 1.88 -12.33 -4.41
C GLN A 67 2.52 -11.97 -3.07
N CYS A 68 2.47 -10.70 -2.69
CA CYS A 68 2.85 -10.27 -1.35
C CYS A 68 1.96 -9.13 -0.84
N GLN A 69 2.04 -8.85 0.46
CA GLN A 69 1.46 -7.68 1.08
C GLN A 69 2.55 -6.67 1.41
N ILE A 70 2.47 -5.47 0.84
CA ILE A 70 3.37 -4.35 1.11
C ILE A 70 2.62 -3.24 1.84
N THR A 71 3.22 -2.71 2.90
CA THR A 71 2.70 -1.56 3.65
C THR A 71 3.68 -0.40 3.55
N ILE A 72 3.19 0.72 3.02
CA ILE A 72 3.93 1.98 2.90
C ILE A 72 3.23 3.08 3.69
N VAL A 73 4.01 4.04 4.19
CA VAL A 73 3.48 5.22 4.91
C VAL A 73 3.43 6.47 4.04
N GLU A 74 4.20 6.49 2.96
CA GLU A 74 4.15 7.51 1.93
C GLU A 74 3.16 7.16 0.81
N GLY A 75 3.03 8.05 -0.18
CA GLY A 75 2.05 7.94 -1.26
C GLY A 75 2.51 8.63 -2.53
N LYS A 76 3.75 8.36 -2.97
CA LYS A 76 4.26 8.92 -4.23
C LYS A 76 3.50 8.34 -5.44
N ASN A 77 3.50 9.07 -6.55
CA ASN A 77 2.80 8.63 -7.76
C ASN A 77 3.31 7.26 -8.21
N ARG A 78 2.39 6.30 -8.37
CA ARG A 78 2.67 4.91 -8.78
C ARG A 78 3.78 4.21 -7.97
N GLN A 79 4.04 4.64 -6.74
CA GLN A 79 5.21 4.22 -5.96
C GLN A 79 5.44 2.70 -5.95
N ILE A 80 4.44 1.90 -5.59
CA ILE A 80 4.59 0.43 -5.51
C ILE A 80 4.95 -0.17 -6.87
N ARG A 81 4.33 0.32 -7.96
CA ARG A 81 4.64 -0.18 -9.31
C ARG A 81 6.10 0.14 -9.66
N ARG A 82 6.55 1.36 -9.37
CA ARG A 82 7.92 1.80 -9.62
C ARG A 82 8.95 1.02 -8.78
N MET A 83 8.67 0.76 -7.51
CA MET A 83 9.53 -0.05 -6.63
C MET A 83 9.75 -1.46 -7.18
N PHE A 84 8.67 -2.08 -7.66
CA PHE A 84 8.69 -3.42 -8.21
C PHE A 84 9.32 -3.46 -9.61
N GLU A 85 9.08 -2.44 -10.44
CA GLU A 85 9.77 -2.26 -11.73
C GLU A 85 11.29 -2.10 -11.53
N SER A 86 11.76 -1.38 -10.51
CA SER A 86 13.19 -1.19 -10.24
C SER A 86 13.95 -2.46 -9.84
N ILE A 87 13.26 -3.48 -9.31
CA ILE A 87 13.86 -4.79 -9.05
C ILE A 87 13.61 -5.80 -10.19
N GLY A 88 12.94 -5.39 -11.28
CA GLY A 88 12.67 -6.24 -12.43
C GLY A 88 11.42 -7.12 -12.34
N PHE A 89 10.50 -6.85 -11.42
CA PHE A 89 9.28 -7.65 -11.19
C PHE A 89 8.03 -6.80 -11.41
N PRO A 90 7.61 -6.50 -12.64
CA PRO A 90 6.50 -5.59 -12.90
C PRO A 90 5.20 -6.04 -12.24
N VAL A 91 4.45 -5.08 -11.69
CA VAL A 91 3.20 -5.36 -10.98
C VAL A 91 2.06 -5.62 -11.96
N LEU A 92 1.46 -6.80 -11.88
CA LEU A 92 0.29 -7.23 -12.64
C LEU A 92 -0.99 -6.70 -11.97
N GLU A 93 -1.16 -6.99 -10.68
CA GLU A 93 -2.34 -6.56 -9.91
C GLU A 93 -1.93 -5.80 -8.65
N LEU A 94 -2.69 -4.75 -8.34
CA LEU A 94 -2.46 -3.91 -7.17
C LEU A 94 -3.79 -3.56 -6.51
N GLN A 95 -4.01 -4.08 -5.30
CA GLN A 95 -5.22 -3.81 -4.54
C GLN A 95 -4.88 -3.26 -3.16
N ARG A 96 -5.35 -2.05 -2.86
CA ARG A 96 -5.25 -1.52 -1.50
C ARG A 96 -6.29 -2.17 -0.61
N ILE A 97 -5.83 -2.87 0.42
CA ILE A 97 -6.69 -3.60 1.36
C ILE A 97 -6.88 -2.85 2.68
N THR A 98 -5.98 -1.94 3.05
CA THR A 98 -6.11 -1.13 4.27
C THR A 98 -5.69 0.33 4.07
N ILE A 99 -6.26 1.22 4.88
CA ILE A 99 -5.81 2.60 5.09
C ILE A 99 -5.88 2.86 6.60
N GLY A 100 -4.73 2.94 7.27
CA GLY A 100 -4.69 3.01 8.73
C GLY A 100 -5.39 1.79 9.34
N SER A 101 -6.35 2.05 10.23
CA SER A 101 -7.21 1.04 10.83
C SER A 101 -8.34 0.56 9.92
N LEU A 102 -8.66 1.28 8.84
CA LEU A 102 -9.75 0.93 7.95
C LEU A 102 -9.36 -0.23 7.04
N GLN A 103 -10.17 -1.29 7.04
CA GLN A 103 -10.00 -2.46 6.20
C GLN A 103 -11.05 -2.50 5.09
N LEU A 104 -10.66 -3.01 3.92
CA LEU A 104 -11.56 -3.27 2.80
C LEU A 104 -12.60 -4.35 3.16
N GLY A 105 -12.18 -5.39 3.89
CA GLY A 105 -13.01 -6.52 4.29
C GLY A 105 -13.57 -7.26 3.07
N ASN A 106 -14.85 -7.64 3.14
CA ASN A 106 -15.55 -8.41 2.10
C ASN A 106 -16.30 -7.52 1.09
N LEU A 107 -15.89 -6.25 0.94
CA LEU A 107 -16.54 -5.33 0.01
C LEU A 107 -16.26 -5.76 -1.44
N GLN A 108 -17.31 -6.10 -2.18
CA GLN A 108 -17.20 -6.49 -3.58
C GLN A 108 -16.66 -5.35 -4.45
N SER A 109 -15.94 -5.71 -5.52
CA SER A 109 -15.43 -4.74 -6.50
C SER A 109 -16.57 -3.86 -7.04
N GLY A 110 -16.31 -2.55 -7.12
CA GLY A 110 -17.29 -1.55 -7.59
C GLY A 110 -18.38 -1.17 -6.58
N LYS A 111 -18.46 -1.81 -5.40
CA LYS A 111 -19.42 -1.44 -4.37
C LYS A 111 -18.86 -0.37 -3.43
N LEU A 112 -19.76 0.41 -2.84
CA LEU A 112 -19.46 1.40 -1.81
C LEU A 112 -20.26 1.05 -0.55
N ARG A 113 -19.64 1.27 0.62
CA ARG A 113 -20.33 1.22 1.90
C ARG A 113 -20.05 2.50 2.68
N LYS A 114 -20.99 2.89 3.53
CA LYS A 114 -20.73 3.94 4.53
C LYS A 114 -19.80 3.37 5.60
N LEU A 115 -18.92 4.22 6.10
CA LEU A 115 -18.12 3.92 7.28
C LEU A 115 -19.00 3.97 8.53
N THR A 116 -18.71 3.10 9.49
CA THR A 116 -19.37 3.17 10.80
C THR A 116 -18.82 4.35 11.61
N THR A 117 -19.55 4.79 12.62
CA THR A 117 -19.11 5.87 13.52
C THR A 117 -17.78 5.54 14.19
N ASP A 118 -17.57 4.27 14.56
CA ASP A 118 -16.32 3.80 15.17
C ASP A 118 -15.15 3.85 14.19
N GLU A 119 -15.35 3.44 12.94
CA GLU A 119 -14.32 3.54 11.90
C GLU A 119 -13.93 4.99 11.63
N ILE A 120 -14.91 5.90 11.61
CA ILE A 120 -14.66 7.34 11.46
C ILE A 120 -13.88 7.87 12.66
N ALA A 121 -14.26 7.49 13.88
CA ALA A 121 -13.57 7.90 15.10
C ALA A 121 -12.12 7.41 15.11
N GLU A 122 -11.88 6.15 14.74
CA GLU A 122 -10.53 5.58 14.62
C GLU A 122 -9.67 6.30 13.56
N LEU A 123 -10.23 6.65 12.40
CA LEU A 123 -9.51 7.44 11.40
C LEU A 123 -9.22 8.88 11.87
N LYS A 124 -10.09 9.43 12.72
CA LYS A 124 -9.92 10.75 13.32
C LYS A 124 -8.92 10.74 14.47
N LYS A 125 -8.71 9.62 15.16
CA LYS A 125 -7.62 9.47 16.13
C LYS A 125 -6.29 9.72 15.43
N ARG A 126 -5.40 10.47 16.09
CA ARG A 126 -4.04 10.73 15.61
C ARG A 126 -3.25 9.46 15.92
N ASN A 127 -2.66 8.81 14.92
CA ASN A 127 -1.59 7.87 15.23
C ASN A 127 -0.50 8.67 15.96
N PRO A 128 -0.02 8.22 17.13
CA PRO A 128 1.07 8.89 17.86
C PRO A 128 2.33 9.02 17.02
#